data_AF-A0A9P5SIR1-F1
#
_entry.id   AF-A0A9P5SIR1-F1
#
_cell.length_a   1.000
_cell.length_b   1.000
_cell.length_c   1.000
_cell.angle_alpha   90.00
_cell.angle_beta   90.00
_cell.angle_gamma   90.00
#
_symmetry.space_group_name_H-M   'P 1'
#
loop_
_entity.id
_entity.type
_entity.pdbx_description
1 polymer ?
#
loop_
_entity_poly.entity_id
_entity_poly.type
_entity_poly.pdbx_seq_one_letter_code
_entity_poly.pdbx_strand_id
1 'polypeptide(L)'
;MEELASVALFGLGVFGLASESPILLESRALSWTLIVLSLLVMPVSILGCAGSLGRYKTVLATYGALLSLLVLFQLVVILYASVRHDKVDNLMDQAWQNAYVHNQRTLQDLEIRLHCCGFSNKTDRAVPSNCHQSPAFGFHTSCQKQLRDSFTRHENMVIVTVTVVEILQLLALVATMVLWSKLPHDDDVDAQYRHEHSQRLLQGLRDDDQQRAGNYGTVDETR
;
A
#
# COMPACT_ATOMS: atom_id res chain seq x y z
N MET A 1 -9.34 -4.43 -9.78
CA MET A 1 -8.07 -3.96 -10.40
C MET A 1 -7.06 -3.54 -9.33
N GLU A 2 -7.48 -2.99 -8.19
CA GLU A 2 -6.58 -2.55 -7.11
C GLU A 2 -5.79 -3.68 -6.45
N GLU A 3 -6.36 -4.88 -6.28
CA GLU A 3 -5.66 -6.07 -5.76
C GLU A 3 -4.46 -6.51 -6.62
N LEU A 4 -4.59 -6.38 -7.95
CA LEU A 4 -3.50 -6.74 -8.87
C LEU A 4 -2.38 -5.69 -8.83
N ALA A 5 -2.73 -4.43 -8.57
CA ALA A 5 -1.78 -3.35 -8.46
C ALA A 5 -0.92 -3.50 -7.19
N SER A 6 -1.50 -3.85 -6.04
CA SER A 6 -0.74 -4.03 -4.79
C SER A 6 0.22 -5.23 -4.87
N VAL A 7 -0.21 -6.35 -5.46
CA VAL A 7 0.62 -7.53 -5.69
C VAL A 7 1.75 -7.23 -6.69
N ALA A 8 1.44 -6.49 -7.77
CA ALA A 8 2.46 -6.08 -8.73
C ALA A 8 3.51 -5.16 -8.08
N LEU A 9 3.08 -4.18 -7.26
CA LEU A 9 3.99 -3.28 -6.55
C LEU A 9 4.87 -4.00 -5.53
N PHE A 10 4.32 -4.96 -4.79
CA PHE A 10 5.09 -5.80 -3.89
C PHE A 10 6.14 -6.63 -4.65
N GLY A 11 5.72 -7.25 -5.77
CA GLY A 11 6.61 -8.00 -6.66
C GLY A 11 7.73 -7.15 -7.24
N LEU A 12 7.41 -5.92 -7.66
CA LEU A 12 8.40 -4.94 -8.13
C LEU A 12 9.38 -4.52 -7.03
N GLY A 13 8.91 -4.33 -5.79
CA GLY A 13 9.76 -4.03 -4.64
C GLY A 13 10.76 -5.16 -4.34
N VAL A 14 10.30 -6.41 -4.35
CA VAL A 14 11.16 -7.59 -4.16
C VAL A 14 12.16 -7.76 -5.31
N PHE A 15 11.70 -7.59 -6.55
CA PHE A 15 12.57 -7.64 -7.73
C PHE A 15 13.66 -6.55 -7.71
N GLY A 16 13.32 -5.36 -7.22
CA GLY A 16 14.27 -4.27 -7.01
C GLY A 16 15.32 -4.54 -5.92
N LEU A 17 15.03 -5.40 -4.93
CA LEU A 17 16.03 -5.86 -3.96
C LEU A 17 16.92 -6.98 -4.52
N ALA A 18 16.39 -7.79 -5.44
CA ALA A 18 17.07 -8.96 -6.00
C ALA A 18 17.94 -8.65 -7.22
N SER A 19 17.68 -7.53 -7.92
CA SER A 19 18.41 -7.15 -9.14
C SER A 19 19.44 -6.04 -8.88
N GLU A 20 20.70 -6.24 -9.26
CA GLU A 20 21.77 -5.22 -9.25
C GLU A 20 21.66 -4.25 -10.46
N SER A 21 20.46 -4.08 -11.01
CA SER A 21 20.27 -3.36 -12.27
C SER A 21 20.07 -1.86 -12.05
N PRO A 22 20.73 -0.98 -12.83
CA PRO A 22 20.74 0.48 -12.62
C PRO A 22 19.43 1.20 -13.01
N ILE A 23 18.41 0.47 -13.46
CA ILE A 23 17.24 1.05 -14.16
C ILE A 23 16.04 1.26 -13.21
N LEU A 24 16.01 0.62 -12.04
CA LEU A 24 14.90 0.74 -11.10
C LEU A 24 15.41 1.03 -9.69
N LEU A 25 15.36 2.33 -9.34
CA LEU A 25 15.50 2.87 -7.98
C LEU A 25 16.87 2.60 -7.32
N GLU A 26 17.85 3.46 -7.62
CA GLU A 26 19.22 3.49 -7.07
C GLU A 26 19.30 3.62 -5.53
N SER A 27 18.18 3.61 -4.81
CA SER A 27 18.14 3.68 -3.36
C SER A 27 17.43 2.47 -2.77
N ARG A 28 18.18 1.64 -2.03
CA ARG A 28 17.65 0.56 -1.18
C ARG A 28 16.49 1.03 -0.30
N ALA A 29 16.51 2.29 0.14
CA ALA A 29 15.43 2.86 0.93
C ALA A 29 14.11 2.93 0.15
N LEU A 30 14.14 3.23 -1.15
CA LEU A 30 12.92 3.28 -1.98
C LEU A 30 12.30 1.90 -2.13
N SER A 31 13.11 0.85 -2.35
CA SER A 31 12.61 -0.53 -2.42
C SER A 31 11.96 -0.97 -1.11
N TRP A 32 12.58 -0.66 0.04
CA TRP A 32 11.98 -0.92 1.35
C TRP A 32 10.66 -0.16 1.56
N THR A 33 10.58 1.10 1.14
CA THR A 33 9.33 1.87 1.28
C THR A 33 8.20 1.28 0.42
N LEU A 34 8.49 0.79 -0.79
CA LEU A 34 7.50 0.15 -1.65
C LEU A 34 6.98 -1.16 -1.03
N ILE A 35 7.87 -1.96 -0.43
CA ILE A 35 7.49 -3.22 0.23
C ILE A 35 6.62 -2.96 1.45
N VAL A 36 7.03 -2.02 2.32
CA VAL A 36 6.27 -1.69 3.53
C VAL A 36 4.89 -1.11 3.17
N LEU A 37 4.85 -0.21 2.18
CA LEU A 37 3.60 0.41 1.74
C LEU A 37 2.64 -0.63 1.13
N SER A 38 3.13 -1.51 0.25
CA SER A 38 2.30 -2.55 -0.36
C SER A 38 1.80 -3.58 0.66
N LEU A 39 2.64 -3.96 1.63
CA LEU A 39 2.24 -4.87 2.72
C LEU A 39 1.15 -4.28 3.62
N LEU A 40 1.10 -2.96 3.80
CA LEU A 40 0.07 -2.30 4.58
C LEU A 40 -1.27 -2.19 3.82
N VAL A 41 -1.22 -1.99 2.50
CA VAL A 41 -2.41 -1.78 1.66
C VAL A 41 -3.06 -3.10 1.21
N MET A 42 -2.29 -4.17 1.08
CA MET A 42 -2.78 -5.48 0.62
C MET A 42 -3.83 -6.12 1.56
N PRO A 43 -3.64 -6.14 2.90
CA PRO A 43 -4.63 -6.66 3.84
C PRO A 43 -5.94 -5.87 3.83
N VAL A 44 -5.86 -4.55 3.65
CA VAL A 44 -7.05 -3.67 3.61
C VAL A 44 -7.95 -4.00 2.43
N SER A 45 -7.36 -4.38 1.30
CA SER A 45 -8.11 -4.70 0.09
C SER A 45 -8.84 -6.05 0.24
N ILE A 46 -8.13 -7.07 0.74
CA ILE A 46 -8.71 -8.39 1.05
C ILE A 46 -9.80 -8.27 2.12
N LEU A 47 -9.55 -7.52 3.20
CA LEU A 47 -10.50 -7.32 4.29
C LEU A 47 -11.67 -6.42 3.89
N GLY A 48 -11.49 -5.49 2.94
CA GLY A 48 -12.59 -4.73 2.37
C GLY A 48 -13.56 -5.62 1.57
N CYS A 49 -13.02 -6.50 0.72
CA CYS A 49 -13.83 -7.49 0.02
C CYS A 49 -14.49 -8.49 0.99
N ALA A 50 -13.73 -9.00 1.95
CA ALA A 50 -14.25 -9.93 2.96
C ALA A 50 -15.26 -9.27 3.91
N GLY A 51 -15.11 -7.98 4.22
CA GLY A 51 -16.02 -7.21 5.07
C GLY A 51 -17.37 -6.96 4.40
N SER A 52 -17.41 -6.80 3.07
CA SER A 52 -18.66 -6.69 2.32
C SER A 52 -19.45 -8.00 2.26
N LEU A 53 -18.78 -9.15 2.36
CA LEU A 53 -19.38 -10.48 2.24
C LEU A 53 -19.53 -11.19 3.59
N GLY A 54 -18.76 -10.77 4.59
CA GLY A 54 -18.71 -11.36 5.92
C GLY A 54 -19.88 -10.90 6.79
N ARG A 55 -20.54 -11.86 7.43
CA ARG A 55 -21.63 -11.58 8.39
C ARG A 55 -21.12 -11.29 9.81
N TYR A 56 -19.83 -11.48 10.05
CA TYR A 56 -19.20 -11.41 11.36
C TYR A 56 -18.71 -9.98 11.61
N LYS A 57 -19.16 -9.38 12.71
CA LYS A 57 -18.68 -8.10 13.20
C LYS A 57 -17.17 -8.08 13.28
N THR A 58 -16.53 -9.12 13.81
CA THR A 58 -15.08 -9.16 14.04
C THR A 58 -14.26 -8.78 12.80
N VAL A 59 -14.66 -9.21 11.60
CA VAL A 59 -14.00 -8.84 10.33
C VAL A 59 -14.13 -7.36 10.02
N LEU A 60 -15.29 -6.77 10.34
CA LEU A 60 -15.53 -5.35 10.17
C LEU A 60 -14.75 -4.50 11.20
N ALA A 61 -14.53 -5.02 12.42
CA ALA A 61 -13.68 -4.37 13.44
C ALA A 61 -12.24 -4.30 12.98
N THR A 62 -11.69 -5.42 12.50
CA THR A 62 -10.30 -5.48 12.07
C THR A 62 -10.08 -4.58 10.86
N TYR A 63 -11.02 -4.57 9.91
CA TYR A 63 -11.01 -3.61 8.80
C TYR A 63 -11.02 -2.15 9.28
N GLY A 64 -11.95 -1.78 10.16
CA GLY A 64 -12.05 -0.42 10.69
C GLY A 64 -10.82 0.01 11.51
N ALA A 65 -10.25 -0.91 12.30
CA ALA A 65 -9.03 -0.67 13.06
C ALA A 65 -7.82 -0.42 12.13
N LEU A 66 -7.66 -1.23 11.09
CA LEU A 66 -6.59 -1.05 10.10
C LEU A 66 -6.74 0.26 9.33
N LEU A 67 -7.96 0.59 8.87
CA LEU A 67 -8.22 1.87 8.22
C LEU A 67 -7.91 3.07 9.14
N SER A 68 -8.26 2.96 10.43
CA SER A 68 -7.97 4.02 11.40
C SER A 68 -6.46 4.19 11.60
N LEU A 69 -5.72 3.09 11.71
CA LEU A 69 -4.25 3.11 11.81
C LEU A 69 -3.61 3.75 10.57
N LEU A 70 -4.13 3.47 9.38
CA LEU A 70 -3.63 4.08 8.14
C LEU A 70 -3.87 5.60 8.09
N VAL A 71 -5.03 6.09 8.55
CA VAL A 71 -5.28 7.54 8.65
C VAL A 71 -4.30 8.18 9.62
N LEU A 72 -4.11 7.58 10.80
CA LEU A 72 -3.15 8.09 11.78
C LEU A 72 -1.72 8.12 11.24
N PHE A 73 -1.31 7.08 10.50
CA PHE A 73 -0.01 7.04 9.86
C PHE A 73 0.15 8.17 8.82
N GLN A 74 -0.84 8.40 7.96
CA GLN A 74 -0.83 9.48 6.98
C GLN A 74 -0.71 10.85 7.67
N LEU A 75 -1.47 11.09 8.74
CA LEU A 75 -1.38 12.33 9.52
C LEU A 75 0.02 12.54 10.11
N VAL A 76 0.65 11.49 10.65
CA VAL A 76 2.03 11.57 11.17
C VAL A 76 3.02 11.92 10.05
N VAL A 77 2.88 11.31 8.87
CA VAL A 77 3.74 11.60 7.72
C VAL A 77 3.57 13.05 7.26
N ILE A 78 2.34 13.55 7.17
CA ILE A 78 2.05 14.93 6.78
C ILE A 78 2.66 15.92 7.79
N LEU A 79 2.46 15.68 9.10
CA LEU A 79 3.04 16.52 10.14
C LEU A 79 4.58 16.47 10.11
N TYR A 80 5.16 15.28 9.95
CA TYR A 80 6.62 15.14 9.86
C TYR A 80 7.19 15.84 8.62
N ALA A 81 6.53 15.73 7.48
CA ALA A 81 6.90 16.43 6.24
C ALA A 81 6.82 17.95 6.44
N SER A 82 5.76 18.45 7.09
CA SER A 82 5.55 19.88 7.35
C SER A 82 6.71 20.53 8.13
N VAL A 83 7.28 19.81 9.09
CA VAL A 83 8.41 20.29 9.92
C VAL A 83 9.76 20.18 9.18
N ARG A 84 9.85 19.34 8.14
CA ARG A 84 11.09 18.99 7.44
C ARG A 84 11.25 19.65 6.08
N HIS A 85 10.31 20.47 5.60
CA HIS A 85 10.40 21.13 4.29
C HIS A 85 11.74 21.86 4.10
N ASP A 86 12.29 22.50 5.15
CA ASP A 86 13.58 23.20 5.08
C ASP A 86 14.79 22.27 4.94
N LYS A 87 14.65 20.99 5.29
CA LYS A 87 15.74 20.00 5.20
C LYS A 87 15.82 19.30 3.86
N VAL A 88 14.83 19.50 2.99
CA VAL A 88 14.79 18.88 1.66
C VAL A 88 15.98 19.33 0.82
N ASP A 89 16.35 20.61 0.88
CA ASP A 89 17.53 21.13 0.16
C ASP A 89 18.84 20.48 0.61
N ASN A 90 19.02 20.33 1.93
CA ASN A 90 20.21 19.68 2.48
C ASN A 90 20.27 18.19 2.10
N LEU A 91 19.11 17.52 2.05
CA LEU A 91 19.03 16.12 1.64
C LEU A 91 19.35 15.98 0.14
N MET A 92 18.87 16.90 -0.69
CA MET A 92 19.19 16.98 -2.12
C MET A 92 20.68 17.21 -2.33
N ASP A 93 21.28 18.13 -1.57
CA ASP A 93 22.71 18.42 -1.64
C ASP A 93 23.57 17.20 -1.30
N GLN A 94 23.22 16.50 -0.22
CA GLN A 94 23.89 15.26 0.19
C GLN A 94 23.73 14.14 -0.84
N ALA A 95 22.53 13.97 -1.39
CA ALA A 95 22.26 12.98 -2.43
C ALA A 95 23.06 13.30 -3.70
N TRP A 96 23.10 14.57 -4.10
CA TRP A 96 23.89 15.03 -5.25
C TRP A 96 25.38 14.80 -5.04
N GLN A 97 25.89 15.12 -3.84
CA GLN A 97 27.29 14.88 -3.47
C GLN A 97 27.63 13.38 -3.56
N ASN A 98 26.76 12.51 -3.04
CA ASN A 98 27.00 11.08 -3.09
C ASN A 98 27.02 10.55 -4.53
N ALA A 99 26.09 11.00 -5.36
CA ALA A 99 26.03 10.64 -6.78
C ALA A 99 27.22 11.21 -7.57
N TYR A 100 27.69 12.42 -7.25
CA TYR A 100 28.88 13.00 -7.87
C TYR A 100 30.16 12.19 -7.59
N VAL A 101 30.28 11.61 -6.39
CA VAL A 101 31.46 10.81 -6.01
C VAL A 101 31.39 9.39 -6.58
N HIS A 102 30.22 8.74 -6.52
CA HIS A 102 30.11 7.31 -6.81
C HIS A 102 29.54 7.02 -8.20
N ASN A 103 28.64 7.86 -8.72
CA ASN A 103 27.79 7.57 -9.89
C ASN A 103 27.71 8.75 -10.88
N GLN A 104 28.86 9.24 -11.36
CA GLN A 104 28.94 10.39 -12.27
C GLN A 104 28.13 10.22 -13.57
N ARG A 105 27.95 9.00 -14.07
CA ARG A 105 27.13 8.72 -15.26
C ARG A 105 25.65 8.99 -15.02
N THR A 106 25.12 8.59 -13.87
CA THR A 106 23.73 8.89 -13.49
C THR A 106 23.54 10.41 -13.38
N LEU A 107 24.52 11.10 -12.80
CA LEU A 107 24.48 12.55 -12.66
C LEU A 107 24.43 13.26 -14.02
N GLN A 108 25.26 12.82 -14.96
CA GLN A 108 25.26 13.35 -16.33
C GLN A 108 23.93 13.11 -17.05
N ASP A 109 23.32 11.92 -16.93
CA ASP A 109 21.99 11.66 -17.50
C ASP A 109 20.92 12.55 -16.85
N LEU A 110 21.02 12.78 -15.55
CA LEU A 110 20.12 13.67 -14.81
C LEU A 110 20.24 15.12 -15.30
N GLU A 111 21.47 15.62 -15.46
CA GLU A 111 21.76 16.97 -15.98
C GLU A 111 21.18 17.16 -17.40
N ILE A 112 21.31 16.15 -18.26
CA ILE A 112 20.74 16.17 -19.62
C ILE A 112 19.21 16.14 -19.58
N ARG A 113 18.62 15.21 -18.82
CA ARG A 113 17.17 15.03 -18.73
C ARG A 113 16.48 16.27 -18.16
N LEU A 114 17.08 16.88 -17.14
CA LEU A 114 16.58 18.09 -16.51
C LEU A 114 17.04 19.37 -17.21
N HIS A 115 17.86 19.30 -18.27
CA HIS A 115 18.38 20.47 -18.98
C HIS A 115 19.05 21.50 -18.04
N CYS A 116 19.85 21.01 -17.10
CA CYS A 116 20.52 21.80 -16.07
C CYS A 116 22.01 21.42 -15.99
N CYS A 117 22.80 22.24 -15.29
CA CYS A 117 24.24 22.01 -15.17
C CYS A 117 24.67 22.40 -13.75
N GLY A 118 25.33 21.49 -13.03
CA GLY A 118 25.75 21.65 -11.65
C GLY A 118 24.60 21.78 -10.64
N PHE A 119 24.89 21.55 -9.35
CA PHE A 119 23.86 21.51 -8.32
C PHE A 119 23.38 22.92 -7.91
N SER A 120 24.15 23.63 -7.09
CA SER A 120 23.77 24.98 -6.61
C SER A 120 23.98 26.01 -7.72
N ASN A 121 25.11 25.87 -8.43
CA ASN A 121 25.57 26.74 -9.51
C ASN A 121 26.05 25.91 -10.71
N LYS A 122 26.21 26.56 -11.88
CA LYS A 122 26.56 25.91 -13.16
C LYS A 122 27.87 25.13 -13.19
N THR A 123 28.74 25.39 -12.23
CA THR A 123 30.06 24.77 -12.12
C THR A 123 30.19 23.92 -10.85
N ASP A 124 29.17 23.92 -9.98
CA ASP A 124 29.19 23.21 -8.72
C ASP A 124 28.87 21.73 -8.97
N ARG A 125 29.91 20.88 -8.90
CA ARG A 125 29.80 19.42 -9.07
C ARG A 125 29.05 19.02 -10.34
N ALA A 126 29.37 19.73 -11.43
CA ALA A 126 28.83 19.55 -12.76
C ALA A 126 29.53 18.39 -13.49
N VAL A 127 28.79 17.60 -14.26
CA VAL A 127 29.34 16.43 -14.97
C VAL A 127 28.79 16.33 -16.41
N PRO A 128 29.59 16.63 -17.44
CA PRO A 128 30.98 17.08 -17.39
C PRO A 128 31.09 18.53 -16.87
N SER A 129 32.26 18.88 -16.32
CA SER A 129 32.49 20.19 -15.66
C SER A 129 32.23 21.41 -16.56
N ASN A 130 32.25 21.22 -17.89
CA ASN A 130 31.96 22.22 -18.91
C ASN A 130 30.57 22.09 -19.54
N CYS A 131 29.59 21.42 -18.90
CA CYS A 131 28.23 21.27 -19.47
C CYS A 131 27.62 22.60 -19.92
N HIS A 132 27.87 23.70 -19.20
CA HIS A 132 27.36 25.03 -19.52
C HIS A 132 27.96 25.69 -20.78
N GLN A 133 29.09 25.19 -21.30
CA GLN A 133 29.77 25.72 -22.49
C GLN A 133 29.64 24.80 -23.69
N SER A 134 29.15 23.57 -23.49
CA SER A 134 29.05 22.60 -24.57
C SER A 134 28.01 23.04 -25.60
N PRO A 135 28.33 23.10 -26.90
CA PRO A 135 27.37 23.45 -27.94
C PRO A 135 26.24 22.42 -28.09
N ALA A 136 26.40 21.21 -27.54
CA ALA A 136 25.37 20.17 -27.54
C ALA A 136 24.40 20.27 -26.33
N PHE A 137 24.81 20.87 -25.21
CA PHE A 137 24.09 20.80 -23.92
C PHE A 137 24.21 22.08 -23.08
N GLY A 138 24.41 23.25 -23.69
CA GLY A 138 24.76 24.53 -23.03
C GLY A 138 23.73 25.07 -22.03
N PHE A 139 23.51 24.34 -20.93
CA PHE A 139 22.50 24.65 -19.94
C PHE A 139 22.97 25.78 -19.04
N HIS A 140 22.09 26.76 -18.85
CA HIS A 140 22.39 27.97 -18.09
C HIS A 140 21.66 28.04 -16.75
N THR A 141 21.03 26.96 -16.32
CA THR A 141 20.25 26.89 -15.09
C THR A 141 20.85 25.84 -14.17
N SER A 142 20.90 26.13 -12.86
CA SER A 142 21.37 25.16 -11.87
C SER A 142 20.33 24.07 -11.64
N CYS A 143 20.81 22.84 -11.39
CA CYS A 143 19.95 21.69 -11.18
C CYS A 143 19.14 21.82 -9.90
N GLN A 144 19.62 22.47 -8.84
CA GLN A 144 18.84 22.70 -7.63
C GLN A 144 17.51 23.41 -7.93
N LYS A 145 17.52 24.44 -8.79
CA LYS A 145 16.30 25.18 -9.16
C LYS A 145 15.36 24.33 -10.02
N GLN A 146 15.90 23.65 -11.03
CA GLN A 146 15.11 22.76 -11.90
C GLN A 146 14.51 21.57 -11.13
N LEU A 147 15.29 21.00 -10.21
CA LEU A 147 14.86 19.89 -9.37
C LEU A 147 13.75 20.37 -8.44
N ARG A 148 13.91 21.52 -7.79
CA ARG A 148 12.86 22.13 -6.97
C ARG A 148 11.59 22.42 -7.77
N ASP A 149 11.70 23.07 -8.94
CA ASP A 149 10.54 23.37 -9.80
C ASP A 149 9.84 22.10 -10.30
N SER A 150 10.62 21.06 -10.63
CA SER A 150 10.08 19.75 -11.03
C SER A 150 9.37 19.06 -9.86
N PHE A 151 9.97 19.06 -8.68
CA PHE A 151 9.35 18.54 -7.46
C PHE A 151 8.04 19.28 -7.15
N THR A 152 8.05 20.62 -7.11
CA THR A 152 6.84 21.41 -6.81
C THR A 152 5.73 21.21 -7.84
N ARG A 153 6.08 20.98 -9.12
CA ARG A 153 5.08 20.70 -10.16
C ARG A 153 4.37 19.37 -9.95
N HIS A 154 5.11 18.33 -9.57
CA HIS A 154 4.55 17.00 -9.33
C HIS A 154 3.95 16.85 -7.94
N GLU A 155 4.42 17.61 -6.96
CA GLU A 155 3.93 17.64 -5.58
C GLU A 155 2.43 17.94 -5.53
N ASN A 156 1.93 18.88 -6.34
CA ASN A 156 0.49 19.18 -6.41
C ASN A 156 -0.34 17.95 -6.82
N MET A 157 0.13 17.15 -7.78
CA MET A 157 -0.58 15.94 -8.22
C MET A 157 -0.56 14.87 -7.13
N VAL A 158 0.58 14.72 -6.44
CA VAL A 158 0.73 13.77 -5.32
C VAL A 158 -0.19 14.16 -4.16
N ILE A 159 -0.18 15.44 -3.76
CA ILE A 159 -1.04 15.97 -2.70
C ILE A 159 -2.51 15.73 -3.05
N VAL A 160 -2.95 16.10 -4.25
CA VAL A 160 -4.34 15.88 -4.70
C VAL A 160 -4.71 14.39 -4.62
N THR A 161 -3.83 13.50 -5.06
CA THR A 161 -4.08 12.05 -5.01
C THR A 161 -4.21 11.56 -3.57
N VAL A 162 -3.32 11.99 -2.68
CA VAL A 162 -3.35 11.63 -1.26
C VAL A 162 -4.63 12.14 -0.59
N THR A 163 -5.01 13.40 -0.83
CA THR A 163 -6.24 13.97 -0.26
C THR A 163 -7.49 13.23 -0.73
N VAL A 164 -7.58 12.85 -2.00
CA VAL A 164 -8.70 12.06 -2.52
C VAL A 164 -8.77 10.70 -1.83
N VAL A 165 -7.63 10.01 -1.67
CA VAL A 165 -7.54 8.73 -0.97
C VAL A 165 -7.95 8.86 0.50
N GLU A 166 -7.52 9.91 1.19
CA GLU A 166 -7.88 10.18 2.58
C GLU A 166 -9.40 10.38 2.73
N ILE A 167 -10.04 11.11 1.82
CA ILE A 167 -11.51 11.27 1.82
C ILE A 167 -12.20 9.92 1.61
N LEU A 168 -11.76 9.12 0.64
CA LEU A 168 -12.33 7.78 0.40
C LEU A 168 -12.19 6.87 1.62
N GLN A 169 -11.04 6.96 2.30
CA GLN A 169 -10.76 6.19 3.51
C GLN A 169 -11.66 6.60 4.68
N LEU A 170 -11.94 7.89 4.86
CA LEU A 170 -12.88 8.38 5.86
C LEU A 170 -14.31 7.93 5.55
N LEU A 171 -14.73 7.96 4.29
CA LEU A 171 -16.04 7.46 3.88
C LEU A 171 -16.17 5.95 4.17
N ALA A 172 -15.14 5.17 3.89
CA ALA A 172 -15.10 3.74 4.20
C ALA A 172 -15.17 3.47 5.72
N LEU A 173 -14.50 4.28 6.53
CA LEU A 173 -14.58 4.22 7.99
C LEU A 173 -15.99 4.52 8.50
N VAL A 174 -16.64 5.57 7.99
CA VAL A 174 -18.02 5.92 8.37
C VAL A 174 -18.97 4.77 7.99
N ALA A 175 -18.85 4.24 6.78
CA ALA A 175 -19.65 3.09 6.33
C ALA A 175 -19.44 1.87 7.23
N THR A 176 -18.19 1.60 7.61
CA THR A 176 -17.81 0.53 8.54
C THR A 176 -18.47 0.72 9.91
N MET A 177 -18.46 1.93 10.47
CA MET A 177 -19.11 2.22 11.75
C MET A 177 -20.63 2.06 11.68
N VAL A 178 -21.25 2.52 10.59
CA VAL A 178 -22.69 2.35 10.37
C VAL A 178 -23.04 0.86 10.27
N LEU A 179 -22.32 0.09 9.47
CA LEU A 179 -22.55 -1.34 9.32
C LEU A 179 -22.30 -2.10 10.63
N TRP A 180 -21.27 -1.72 11.39
CA TRP A 180 -20.97 -2.26 12.71
C TRP A 180 -22.13 -2.06 13.69
N SER A 181 -22.76 -0.88 13.66
CA SER A 181 -23.91 -0.56 14.52
C SER A 181 -25.17 -1.38 14.17
N LYS A 182 -25.25 -1.93 12.95
CA LYS A 182 -26.42 -2.66 12.44
C LYS A 182 -26.29 -4.17 12.52
N LEU A 183 -25.07 -4.73 12.53
CA LEU A 183 -24.89 -6.17 12.67
C LEU A 183 -25.30 -6.64 14.08
N PRO A 184 -25.78 -7.89 14.26
CA PRO A 184 -25.91 -8.55 15.57
C PRO A 184 -24.54 -8.93 16.16
N HIS A 185 -24.45 -9.23 17.46
CA HIS A 185 -23.18 -9.63 18.08
C HIS A 185 -22.74 -11.01 17.57
N ASP A 186 -21.43 -11.23 17.40
CA ASP A 186 -20.92 -12.49 16.82
C ASP A 186 -21.29 -13.71 17.69
N ASP A 187 -21.31 -13.55 19.02
CA ASP A 187 -21.71 -14.62 19.94
C ASP A 187 -23.16 -15.08 19.71
N ASP A 188 -24.07 -14.16 19.39
CA ASP A 188 -25.48 -14.47 19.12
C ASP A 188 -25.61 -15.27 17.82
N VAL A 189 -24.84 -14.88 16.81
CA VAL A 189 -24.80 -15.55 15.50
C VAL A 189 -24.23 -16.96 15.64
N ASP A 190 -23.12 -17.12 16.37
CA ASP A 190 -22.50 -18.42 16.62
C ASP A 190 -23.36 -19.32 17.49
N ALA A 191 -24.10 -18.77 18.45
CA ALA A 191 -25.10 -19.51 19.22
C ALA A 191 -26.22 -20.02 18.30
N GLN A 192 -26.73 -19.18 17.41
CA GLN A 192 -27.79 -19.55 16.48
C GLN A 192 -27.34 -20.65 15.50
N TYR A 193 -26.13 -20.53 14.92
CA TYR A 193 -25.57 -21.58 14.06
C TYR A 193 -25.38 -22.91 14.79
N ARG A 194 -24.91 -22.87 16.05
CA ARG A 194 -24.77 -24.09 16.87
C ARG A 194 -26.12 -24.75 17.16
N HIS A 195 -27.14 -23.96 17.45
CA HIS A 195 -28.50 -24.49 17.66
C HIS A 195 -29.05 -25.16 16.39
N GLU A 196 -28.97 -24.51 15.23
CA GLU A 196 -29.42 -25.11 13.97
C GLU A 196 -28.65 -26.41 13.64
N HIS A 197 -27.33 -26.42 13.84
CA HIS A 197 -26.51 -27.60 13.59
C HIS A 197 -26.87 -28.77 14.53
N SER A 198 -27.10 -28.49 15.82
CA SER A 198 -27.54 -29.51 16.77
C SER A 198 -28.90 -30.13 16.41
N GLN A 199 -29.83 -29.32 15.89
CA GLN A 199 -31.15 -29.81 15.47
C GLN A 199 -31.06 -30.75 14.28
N ARG A 200 -30.22 -30.43 13.29
CA ARG A 200 -30.00 -31.29 12.12
C ARG A 200 -29.37 -32.62 12.51
N LEU A 201 -28.42 -32.62 13.45
CA LEU A 201 -27.83 -33.85 13.97
C LEU A 201 -28.86 -34.71 14.70
N LEU A 202 -29.72 -34.12 15.54
CA LEU A 202 -30.78 -34.85 16.24
C LEU A 202 -31.81 -35.44 15.29
N GLN A 203 -32.18 -34.72 14.21
CA GLN A 203 -33.06 -35.25 13.18
C GLN A 203 -32.44 -36.45 12.46
N GLY A 204 -31.16 -36.35 12.06
CA GLY A 204 -30.45 -37.48 11.44
C GLY A 204 -30.40 -38.72 12.35
N LEU A 205 -30.11 -38.54 13.65
CA LEU A 205 -30.11 -39.65 14.61
C LEU A 205 -31.50 -40.29 14.76
N ARG A 206 -32.57 -39.49 14.80
CA ARG A 206 -33.94 -39.99 14.91
C ARG A 206 -34.36 -40.79 13.67
N ASP A 207 -33.98 -40.32 12.48
CA ASP A 207 -34.27 -41.02 11.23
C ASP A 207 -33.50 -42.36 11.16
N ASP A 208 -32.23 -42.37 11.56
CA ASP A 208 -31.41 -43.60 11.65
C ASP A 208 -32.03 -44.65 12.61
N ASP A 209 -32.53 -44.20 13.77
CA ASP A 209 -33.19 -45.08 14.74
C ASP A 209 -34.50 -45.66 14.18
N GLN A 210 -35.32 -44.86 13.48
CA GLN A 210 -36.54 -45.34 12.81
C GLN A 210 -36.20 -46.37 11.72
N GLN A 211 -35.12 -46.15 10.98
CA GLN A 211 -34.71 -47.04 9.89
C GLN A 211 -34.17 -48.37 10.43
N ARG A 212 -33.43 -48.37 11.54
CA ARG A 212 -33.04 -49.59 12.26
C ARG A 212 -34.25 -50.34 12.81
N ALA A 213 -35.17 -49.65 13.47
CA ALA A 213 -36.38 -50.28 14.02
C ALA A 213 -37.23 -50.94 12.92
N GLY A 214 -37.39 -50.28 11.76
CA GLY A 214 -38.07 -50.86 10.61
C GLY A 214 -37.35 -52.10 10.06
N ASN A 215 -36.02 -52.07 9.96
CA ASN A 215 -35.23 -53.19 9.44
C ASN A 215 -35.25 -54.41 10.39
N TYR A 216 -35.29 -54.22 11.71
CA TYR A 216 -35.48 -55.32 12.66
C TYR A 216 -36.88 -55.94 12.56
N GLY A 217 -37.92 -55.13 12.35
CA GLY A 217 -39.28 -55.63 12.16
C GLY A 217 -39.44 -56.48 10.89
N THR A 218 -38.72 -56.15 9.82
CA THR A 218 -38.79 -56.92 8.57
C THR A 218 -38.02 -58.24 8.58
N VAL A 219 -37.01 -58.39 9.46
CA VAL A 219 -36.22 -59.64 9.58
C VAL A 219 -36.99 -60.73 10.33
N ASP A 220 -37.90 -60.36 11.23
CA ASP A 220 -38.72 -61.32 11.99
C ASP A 220 -39.90 -61.88 11.15
N GLU A 221 -40.31 -61.17 10.10
CA GLU A 221 -41.44 -61.56 9.23
C GLU A 221 -41.02 -62.46 8.04
N THR A 222 -39.71 -62.72 7.88
CA THR A 222 -39.17 -63.57 6.81
C THR A 222 -38.68 -64.95 7.26
N ARG A 223 -38.99 -65.38 8.50
CA ARG A 223 -38.59 -66.69 9.04
C ARG A 223 -39.76 -67.63 9.30
#